data_AF-A0A7L2BHU3-F1
#
_entry.id   AF-A0A7L2BHU3-F1
#
_cell.length_a   1.000
_cell.length_b   1.000
_cell.length_c   1.000
_cell.angle_alpha   90.00
_cell.angle_beta   90.00
_cell.angle_gamma   90.00
#
_symmetry.space_group_name_H-M   'P 1'
#
loop_
_entity.id
_entity.type
_entity.pdbx_description
1 polymer ?
#
loop_
_entity_poly.entity_id
_entity_poly.type
_entity_poly.pdbx_seq_one_letter_code
_entity_poly.pdbx_strand_id
1 'polypeptide(L)'
;YFGTSILTGSDSFHEVVVKIERPTYNKPFLGGFRNVSTGMEFHNAGSQTKPKKRPDKGIQLFSKETQTAVEKNVQQQTRNTTSTQMTKIGLYVSNMTDKLITPGKYFTAEEYHKRRLDAVIVIQKYFRRWHAINLVQNLKEQKRLRLACEAEEELRKKREKEEKLRREYEKKLNPKTKEDFELLFHDLELWMQEETERINRTLTGAGRKAALCALLQEETQLIACIGMHKLEANVENQQKTILHLMGKCAQPRRWKAFDGKITEMDTQNSLRGKELLEIYHSIRTKDIPKDERTSVLLTLKRTVKKHECKLTQEIVALIDREVDLMSREVKECNLEGLRKRICTLFLQYIKIPEFNPGVAGLLKVPQDPLKLYKNVYFCHSCENYLAPAEFPIPANSRTIGRCRSCYQLENEARQRESYFKYRLILENLRKSEVDYQDDSKIVFLVQLPDMQYLIEKIWNCQSALSACSDLYDLVMVRWDKQHEWSPWNTILLTKEEADAHLKLCNIQKTYEAQFIYRIEQKHIRAKNYFSQIPVMSSFLHRSNNQANANSYK
;
A
#
# COMPACT_ATOMS: atom_id res chain seq x y z
N TYR A 1 63.31 2.85 -35.36
CA TYR A 1 62.36 1.73 -35.32
C TYR A 1 63.04 0.61 -34.57
N PHE A 2 62.44 0.12 -33.50
CA PHE A 2 62.88 -1.11 -32.84
C PHE A 2 61.82 -2.16 -33.16
N GLY A 3 62.24 -3.30 -33.70
CA GLY A 3 61.36 -4.46 -33.85
C GLY A 3 61.18 -5.08 -32.48
N THR A 4 59.94 -5.19 -32.03
CA THR A 4 59.62 -5.88 -30.78
C THR A 4 58.76 -7.08 -31.12
N SER A 5 59.25 -8.27 -30.81
CA SER A 5 58.54 -9.52 -31.00
C SER A 5 57.60 -9.76 -29.82
N ILE A 6 56.30 -9.86 -30.12
CA ILE A 6 55.27 -10.15 -29.10
C ILE A 6 54.81 -11.59 -29.31
N LEU A 7 54.79 -12.37 -28.23
CA LEU A 7 54.40 -13.77 -28.23
C LEU A 7 52.88 -13.86 -28.08
N THR A 8 52.18 -14.21 -29.16
CA THR A 8 50.77 -14.62 -29.10
C THR A 8 50.72 -16.15 -28.99
N GLY A 9 49.81 -16.66 -28.16
CA GLY A 9 49.84 -17.99 -27.51
C GLY A 9 49.82 -19.27 -28.36
N SER A 10 50.53 -19.29 -29.48
CA SER A 10 50.80 -20.47 -30.32
C SER A 10 52.11 -20.27 -31.09
N ASP A 11 53.26 -20.27 -30.40
CA ASP A 11 54.66 -20.32 -30.92
C ASP A 11 55.02 -19.55 -32.22
N SER A 12 54.22 -18.57 -32.62
CA SER A 12 54.42 -17.73 -33.80
C SER A 12 54.80 -16.33 -33.35
N PHE A 13 56.02 -15.90 -33.67
CA PHE A 13 56.47 -14.54 -33.41
C PHE A 13 55.91 -13.59 -34.47
N HIS A 14 55.20 -12.54 -34.04
CA HIS A 14 54.87 -11.41 -34.91
C HIS A 14 55.81 -10.24 -34.58
N GLU A 15 56.60 -9.82 -35.57
CA GLU A 15 57.37 -8.59 -35.49
C GLU A 15 56.43 -7.39 -35.61
N VAL A 16 56.17 -6.74 -34.48
CA VAL A 16 55.45 -5.47 -34.47
C VAL A 16 56.49 -4.36 -34.60
N VAL A 17 56.40 -3.61 -35.69
CA VAL A 17 57.22 -2.43 -35.91
C VAL A 17 56.73 -1.32 -34.97
N VAL A 18 57.38 -1.16 -33.82
CA VAL A 18 57.05 -0.08 -32.87
C VAL A 18 57.74 1.20 -33.34
N LYS A 19 56.94 2.13 -33.84
CA LYS A 19 57.39 3.48 -34.19
C LYS A 19 57.43 4.33 -32.92
N ILE A 20 58.62 4.46 -32.33
CA ILE A 20 58.85 5.40 -31.22
C ILE A 20 58.90 6.80 -31.80
N GLU A 21 57.79 7.51 -31.73
CA GLU A 21 57.75 8.94 -32.02
C GLU A 21 58.39 9.69 -30.85
N ARG A 22 59.51 10.37 -31.10
CA ARG A 22 60.03 11.36 -30.16
C ARG A 22 59.14 12.60 -30.29
N PRO A 23 58.33 12.94 -29.27
CA PRO A 23 57.49 14.13 -29.36
C PRO A 23 58.39 15.36 -29.51
N THR A 24 58.10 16.21 -30.48
CA THR A 24 58.79 17.49 -30.74
C THR A 24 58.36 18.61 -29.80
N TYR A 25 57.51 18.30 -28.81
CA TYR A 25 56.99 19.27 -27.86
C TYR A 25 57.50 18.98 -26.44
N ASN A 26 57.83 20.04 -25.71
CA ASN A 26 58.16 19.94 -24.29
C ASN A 26 56.86 19.75 -23.49
N LYS A 27 56.79 18.71 -22.65
CA LYS A 27 55.64 18.51 -21.76
C LYS A 27 55.65 19.61 -20.68
N PRO A 28 54.53 20.32 -20.43
CA PRO A 28 54.47 21.26 -19.33
C PRO A 28 54.57 20.54 -17.98
N PHE A 29 55.29 21.12 -17.02
CA PHE A 29 55.43 20.55 -15.69
C PHE A 29 54.14 20.77 -14.87
N LEU A 30 53.29 19.74 -14.82
CA LEU A 30 52.02 19.74 -14.10
C LEU A 30 52.10 19.06 -12.71
N GLY A 31 53.32 18.95 -12.16
CA GLY A 31 53.60 18.31 -10.87
C GLY A 31 54.54 17.10 -10.97
N GLY A 32 55.34 16.91 -9.92
CA GLY A 32 56.41 15.92 -9.85
C GLY A 32 57.61 16.44 -9.05
N PHE A 33 58.79 15.87 -9.28
CA PHE A 33 60.03 16.28 -8.61
C PHE A 33 61.12 16.61 -9.63
N ARG A 34 61.92 17.64 -9.34
CA ARG A 34 63.09 18.03 -10.15
C ARG A 34 64.35 17.71 -9.37
N ASN A 35 65.25 16.94 -9.96
CA ASN A 35 66.56 16.70 -9.36
C ASN A 35 67.43 17.95 -9.55
N VAL A 36 67.87 18.55 -8.45
CA VAL A 36 68.66 19.80 -8.45
C VAL A 36 70.05 19.61 -9.07
N SER A 37 70.63 18.41 -8.95
CA SER A 37 72.00 18.13 -9.42
C SER A 37 72.08 17.81 -10.92
N THR A 38 71.11 17.07 -11.45
CA THR A 38 71.07 16.66 -12.87
C THR A 38 70.13 17.50 -13.72
N GLY A 39 69.31 18.36 -13.10
CA GLY A 39 68.30 19.18 -13.76
C GLY A 39 67.11 18.39 -14.31
N MET A 40 67.09 17.07 -14.16
CA MET A 40 66.09 16.18 -14.76
C MET A 40 64.75 16.27 -14.03
N GLU A 41 63.66 16.44 -14.79
CA GLU A 41 62.30 16.55 -14.28
C GLU A 41 61.57 15.20 -14.37
N PHE A 42 61.03 14.74 -13.24
CA PHE A 42 60.23 13.53 -13.14
C PHE A 42 58.76 13.91 -12.97
N HIS A 43 57.93 13.60 -13.97
CA HIS A 43 56.50 13.90 -13.96
C HIS A 43 55.68 12.77 -13.30
N ASN A 44 54.62 13.14 -12.57
CA ASN A 44 53.67 12.19 -11.97
C ASN A 44 53.04 11.25 -13.01
N ALA A 45 52.71 10.01 -12.63
CA ALA A 45 52.19 8.98 -13.55
C ALA A 45 50.95 9.43 -14.35
N GLY A 46 50.07 10.21 -13.73
CA GLY A 46 48.84 10.73 -14.35
C GLY A 46 49.05 11.78 -15.46
N SER A 47 50.24 12.37 -15.56
CA SER A 47 50.60 13.36 -16.59
C SER A 47 51.47 12.79 -17.72
N GLN A 48 51.76 11.48 -17.69
CA GLN A 48 52.64 10.86 -18.68
C GLN A 48 51.95 10.53 -20.01
N THR A 49 50.65 10.22 -20.00
CA THR A 49 49.85 9.86 -21.18
C THR A 49 48.84 10.94 -21.54
N LYS A 50 48.60 11.17 -22.84
CA LYS A 50 47.50 12.05 -23.28
C LYS A 50 46.18 11.35 -22.95
N PRO A 51 45.25 11.95 -22.18
CA PRO A 51 43.94 11.37 -21.97
C PRO A 51 43.21 11.21 -23.31
N LYS A 52 42.48 10.10 -23.48
CA LYS A 52 41.65 9.89 -24.68
C LYS A 52 40.67 11.06 -24.82
N LYS A 53 40.71 11.77 -25.96
CA LYS A 53 39.71 12.78 -26.29
C LYS A 53 38.34 12.10 -26.34
N ARG A 54 37.41 12.54 -25.50
CA ARG A 54 36.01 12.10 -25.57
C ARG A 54 35.41 12.68 -26.86
N PRO A 55 34.62 11.91 -27.63
CA PRO A 55 33.93 12.44 -28.79
C PRO A 55 33.03 13.59 -28.36
N ASP A 56 33.11 14.70 -29.10
CA ASP A 56 32.28 15.87 -28.85
C ASP A 56 30.81 15.50 -29.10
N LYS A 57 29.97 15.67 -28.08
CA LYS A 57 28.56 15.29 -28.15
C LYS A 57 27.69 16.33 -28.87
N GLY A 58 28.27 17.46 -29.32
CA GLY A 58 27.55 18.51 -30.05
C GLY A 58 26.49 19.25 -29.22
N ILE A 59 26.46 19.02 -27.91
CA ILE A 59 25.52 19.62 -26.95
C ILE A 59 26.33 20.42 -25.94
N GLN A 60 26.13 21.73 -25.87
CA GLN A 60 26.67 22.56 -24.79
C GLN A 60 25.99 22.17 -23.48
N LEU A 61 26.77 21.57 -22.57
CA LEU A 61 26.33 21.22 -21.23
C LEU A 61 26.84 22.29 -20.25
N PHE A 62 25.92 23.07 -19.67
CA PHE A 62 26.25 24.00 -18.61
C PHE A 62 26.19 23.28 -17.26
N SER A 63 27.35 23.09 -16.63
CA SER A 63 27.46 22.60 -15.25
C SER A 63 27.73 23.80 -14.32
N LYS A 64 26.97 23.90 -13.23
CA LYS A 64 27.22 24.84 -12.11
C LYS A 64 27.73 24.09 -10.87
N GLU A 65 28.44 22.99 -11.06
CA GLU A 65 28.99 22.24 -9.94
C GLU A 65 30.17 23.04 -9.33
N THR A 66 29.97 23.53 -8.11
CA THR A 66 31.04 24.11 -7.30
C THR A 66 31.37 23.16 -6.15
N GLN A 67 32.66 22.92 -5.94
CA GLN A 67 33.12 22.14 -4.79
C GLN A 67 33.24 23.09 -3.59
N THR A 68 32.38 22.94 -2.59
CA THR A 68 32.48 23.68 -1.34
C THR A 68 33.67 23.14 -0.54
N ALA A 69 34.81 23.82 -0.59
CA ALA A 69 36.00 23.48 0.18
C ALA A 69 36.00 24.17 1.55
N VAL A 70 36.43 23.47 2.59
CA VAL A 70 36.71 24.07 3.90
C VAL A 70 38.19 24.40 3.97
N GLU A 71 38.53 25.67 3.72
CA GLU A 71 39.91 26.15 3.77
C GLU A 71 40.32 26.45 5.22
N LYS A 72 41.54 26.07 5.59
CA LYS A 72 42.16 26.41 6.88
C LYS A 72 43.56 26.97 6.64
N ASN A 73 43.84 28.14 7.20
CA ASN A 73 45.16 28.75 7.14
C ASN A 73 46.08 28.07 8.15
N VAL A 74 47.21 27.56 7.68
CA VAL A 74 48.27 26.97 8.53
C VAL A 74 49.53 27.81 8.35
N GLN A 75 50.05 28.34 9.46
CA GLN A 75 51.28 29.13 9.45
C GLN A 75 52.50 28.22 9.63
N GLN A 76 53.59 28.51 8.91
CA GLN A 76 54.88 27.83 9.04
C GLN A 76 55.95 28.83 9.47
N GLN A 77 56.75 28.49 10.48
CA GLN A 77 57.86 29.32 10.97
C GLN A 77 59.20 28.76 10.48
N THR A 78 60.04 29.60 9.87
CA THR A 78 61.42 29.24 9.46
C THR A 78 62.39 29.38 10.63
N ARG A 79 63.52 28.67 10.58
CA ARG A 79 64.58 28.78 11.60
C ARG A 79 65.21 30.18 11.57
N ASN A 80 65.29 30.84 12.73
CA ASN A 80 66.03 32.09 12.89
C ASN A 80 67.33 31.78 13.67
N THR A 81 68.49 32.20 13.15
CA THR A 81 69.79 31.97 13.77
C THR A 81 70.35 33.25 14.35
N THR A 82 70.69 33.22 15.63
CA THR A 82 71.38 34.31 16.34
C THR A 82 72.75 33.83 16.81
N SER A 83 73.76 34.70 16.71
CA SER A 83 75.13 34.43 17.18
C SER A 83 75.55 35.53 18.14
N THR A 84 76.21 35.16 19.24
CA THR A 84 76.78 36.09 20.22
C THR A 84 78.30 35.93 20.23
N GLN A 85 79.02 37.05 20.20
CA GLN A 85 80.48 37.08 20.26
C GLN A 85 80.92 37.77 21.55
N MET A 86 81.72 37.09 22.37
CA MET A 86 82.26 37.68 23.60
C MET A 86 83.41 38.63 23.28
N THR A 87 83.50 39.74 24.03
CA THR A 87 84.67 40.62 23.99
C THR A 87 85.86 39.94 24.69
N LYS A 88 87.02 39.91 24.02
CA LYS A 88 88.28 39.38 24.57
C LYS A 88 89.40 40.37 24.24
N ILE A 89 90.45 40.40 25.05
CA ILE A 89 91.66 41.18 24.78
C ILE A 89 92.20 40.77 23.39
N GLY A 90 92.22 41.73 22.45
CA GLY A 90 92.61 41.53 21.05
C GLY A 90 91.44 41.36 20.06
N LEU A 91 90.18 41.32 20.50
CA LEU A 91 88.99 41.22 19.64
C LEU A 91 87.94 42.27 20.03
N TYR A 92 87.71 43.23 19.13
CA TYR A 92 86.71 44.28 19.30
C TYR A 92 85.34 43.83 18.77
N VAL A 93 84.31 43.97 19.61
CA VAL A 93 82.89 43.75 19.25
C VAL A 93 82.13 45.03 19.62
N SER A 94 81.39 45.60 18.67
CA SER A 94 80.63 46.84 18.89
C SER A 94 79.41 46.58 19.77
N ASN A 95 79.20 47.45 20.76
CA ASN A 95 78.09 47.42 21.71
C ASN A 95 77.05 48.53 21.44
N MET A 96 77.14 49.23 20.31
CA MET A 96 76.31 50.43 20.05
C MET A 96 74.81 50.14 19.94
N THR A 97 74.43 48.94 19.50
CA THR A 97 73.02 48.50 19.39
C THR A 97 72.51 47.77 20.63
N ASP A 98 73.38 47.56 21.62
CA ASP A 98 73.05 46.78 22.81
C ASP A 98 72.14 47.58 23.76
N LYS A 99 71.30 46.86 24.50
CA LYS A 99 70.40 47.45 25.48
C LYS A 99 70.74 46.92 26.87
N LEU A 100 70.99 47.84 27.80
CA LEU A 100 71.10 47.50 29.22
C LEU A 100 69.69 47.32 29.79
N ILE A 101 69.42 46.14 30.33
CA ILE A 101 68.10 45.78 30.88
C ILE A 101 68.28 45.44 32.35
N THR A 102 67.52 46.09 33.22
CA THR A 102 67.46 45.74 34.65
C THR A 102 66.59 44.50 34.83
N PRO A 103 67.05 43.45 35.53
CA PRO A 103 66.27 42.23 35.71
C PRO A 103 65.00 42.51 36.54
N GLY A 104 63.86 42.07 36.02
CA GLY A 104 62.60 42.05 36.78
C GLY A 104 62.56 40.89 37.77
N LYS A 105 61.41 40.74 38.47
CA LYS A 105 61.16 39.56 39.31
C LYS A 105 61.20 38.29 38.44
N TYR A 106 62.11 37.37 38.77
CA TYR A 106 62.17 36.08 38.12
C TYR A 106 60.95 35.24 38.53
N PHE A 107 60.26 34.66 37.54
CA PHE A 107 59.14 33.75 37.77
C PHE A 107 59.67 32.33 37.72
N THR A 108 59.61 31.61 38.84
CA THR A 108 60.08 30.22 38.86
C THR A 108 59.15 29.34 38.02
N ALA A 109 59.68 28.23 37.50
CA ALA A 109 58.87 27.28 36.74
C ALA A 109 57.69 26.74 37.56
N GLU A 110 57.90 26.51 38.87
CA GLU A 110 56.87 26.03 39.79
C GLU A 110 55.73 27.04 39.98
N GLU A 111 56.05 28.32 40.20
CA GLU A 111 55.05 29.40 40.27
C GLU A 111 54.27 29.55 38.96
N TYR A 112 54.94 29.43 37.82
CA TYR A 112 54.30 29.47 36.50
C TYR A 112 53.33 28.30 36.31
N HIS A 113 53.75 27.08 36.65
CA HIS A 113 52.91 25.89 36.57
C HIS A 113 51.73 25.94 37.54
N LYS A 114 51.93 26.44 38.76
CA LYS A 114 50.87 26.65 39.75
C LYS A 114 49.82 27.63 39.23
N ARG A 115 50.24 28.79 38.71
CA ARG A 115 49.34 29.77 38.11
C ARG A 115 48.54 29.21 36.94
N ARG A 116 49.15 28.37 36.09
CA ARG A 116 48.45 27.68 35.01
C ARG A 116 47.44 26.68 35.54
N LEU A 117 47.80 25.90 36.56
CA LEU A 117 46.89 24.92 37.18
C LEU A 117 45.66 25.61 37.75
N ASP A 118 45.83 26.71 38.49
CA ASP A 118 44.74 27.50 39.04
C ASP A 118 43.82 28.04 37.94
N ALA A 119 44.38 28.58 36.86
CA ALA A 119 43.61 29.05 35.70
C ALA A 119 42.85 27.90 35.01
N VAL A 120 43.47 26.74 34.85
CA VAL A 120 42.84 25.54 34.25
C VAL A 120 41.69 25.05 35.11
N ILE A 121 41.83 25.02 36.44
CA ILE A 121 40.74 24.63 37.36
C ILE A 121 39.54 25.55 37.19
N VAL A 122 39.78 26.87 37.09
CA VAL A 122 38.71 27.85 36.85
C VAL A 122 38.01 27.60 35.51
N ILE A 123 38.76 27.43 34.42
CA ILE A 123 38.20 27.13 33.10
C ILE A 123 37.39 25.83 33.13
N GLN A 124 37.93 24.76 33.72
CA GLN A 124 37.25 23.48 33.84
C GLN A 124 35.95 23.59 34.65
N LYS A 125 35.94 24.37 35.74
CA LYS A 125 34.74 24.61 36.55
C LYS A 125 33.64 25.28 35.71
N TYR A 126 33.98 26.34 34.97
CA TYR A 126 33.02 27.04 34.12
C TYR A 126 32.56 26.17 32.93
N PHE A 127 33.48 25.41 32.33
CA PHE A 127 33.14 24.48 31.25
C PHE A 127 32.18 23.39 31.72
N ARG A 128 32.43 22.76 32.87
CA ARG A 128 31.53 21.75 33.45
C ARG A 128 30.14 22.33 33.73
N ARG A 129 30.06 23.57 34.25
CA ARG A 129 28.79 24.28 34.45
C ARG A 129 28.06 24.53 33.13
N TRP A 130 28.75 25.08 32.13
CA TRP A 130 28.19 25.35 30.81
C TRP A 130 27.70 24.06 30.13
N HIS A 131 28.49 22.99 30.19
CA HIS A 131 28.13 21.68 29.64
C HIS A 131 26.88 21.10 30.33
N ALA A 132 26.79 21.18 31.66
CA ALA A 132 25.60 20.75 32.39
C ALA A 132 24.35 21.55 32.03
N ILE A 133 24.48 22.88 31.85
CA ILE A 133 23.36 23.74 31.41
C ILE A 133 22.89 23.34 30.01
N ASN A 134 23.81 23.16 29.06
CA ASN A 134 23.46 22.75 27.70
C ASN A 134 22.83 21.36 27.65
N LEU A 135 23.33 20.41 28.45
CA LEU A 135 22.75 19.08 28.56
C LEU A 135 21.31 19.16 29.08
N VAL A 136 21.06 19.92 30.14
CA VAL A 136 19.71 20.12 30.69
C VAL A 136 18.79 20.82 29.70
N GLN A 137 19.28 21.82 28.96
CA GLN A 137 18.51 22.48 27.91
C GLN A 137 18.13 21.50 26.79
N ASN A 138 19.07 20.67 26.34
CA ASN A 138 18.79 19.63 25.34
C ASN A 138 17.77 18.60 25.86
N LEU A 139 17.89 18.14 27.10
CA LEU A 139 16.92 17.23 27.72
C LEU A 139 15.53 17.86 27.87
N LYS A 140 15.45 19.15 28.20
CA LYS A 140 14.18 19.89 28.23
C LYS A 140 13.55 19.99 26.84
N GLU A 141 14.36 20.25 25.82
CA GLU A 141 13.91 20.31 24.43
C GLU A 141 13.40 18.95 23.95
N GLN A 142 14.15 17.88 24.20
CA GLN A 142 13.73 16.51 23.90
C GLN A 142 12.42 16.14 24.62
N LYS A 143 12.27 16.50 25.90
CA LYS A 143 11.01 16.30 26.63
C LYS A 143 9.86 17.09 26.01
N ARG A 144 10.09 18.35 25.61
CA ARG A 144 9.08 19.20 24.96
C ARG A 144 8.62 18.60 23.64
N LEU A 145 9.55 18.19 22.78
CA LEU A 145 9.26 17.55 21.50
C LEU A 145 8.49 16.24 21.71
N ARG A 146 8.91 15.40 22.66
CA ARG A 146 8.20 14.16 23.01
C ARG A 146 6.76 14.42 23.42
N LEU A 147 6.52 15.35 24.36
CA LEU A 147 5.17 15.70 24.81
C LEU A 147 4.30 16.30 23.69
N ALA A 148 4.90 17.09 22.80
CA ALA A 148 4.20 17.64 21.64
C ALA A 148 3.80 16.53 20.64
N CYS A 149 4.70 15.57 20.37
CA CYS A 149 4.38 14.41 19.55
C CYS A 149 3.28 13.54 20.18
N GLU A 150 3.36 13.26 21.49
CA GLU A 150 2.32 12.51 22.22
C GLU A 150 0.96 13.22 22.15
N ALA A 151 0.93 14.56 22.31
CA ALA A 151 -0.31 15.34 22.21
C ALA A 151 -0.88 15.38 20.78
N GLU A 152 -0.03 15.49 19.76
CA GLU A 152 -0.46 15.46 18.35
C GLU A 152 -1.00 14.08 17.96
N GLU A 153 -0.38 13.01 18.45
CA GLU A 153 -0.84 11.64 18.25
C GLU A 153 -2.20 11.39 18.90
N GLU A 154 -2.42 11.85 20.13
CA GLU A 154 -3.73 11.78 20.79
C GLU A 154 -4.80 12.57 20.04
N LEU A 155 -4.47 13.75 19.53
CA LEU A 155 -5.39 14.55 18.71
C LEU A 155 -5.72 13.84 17.39
N ARG A 156 -4.73 13.23 16.73
CA ARG A 156 -4.92 12.42 15.52
C ARG A 156 -5.86 11.25 15.80
N LYS A 157 -5.66 10.51 16.90
CA LYS A 157 -6.56 9.41 17.30
C LYS A 157 -8.00 9.88 17.50
N LYS A 158 -8.21 11.02 18.16
CA LYS A 158 -9.54 11.61 18.35
C LYS A 158 -10.20 11.93 17.01
N ARG A 159 -9.48 12.61 16.11
CA ARG A 159 -9.99 12.94 14.76
C ARG A 159 -10.32 11.68 13.95
N GLU A 160 -9.46 10.66 13.99
CA GLU A 160 -9.71 9.40 13.30
C GLU A 160 -10.94 8.66 13.86
N LYS A 161 -11.15 8.68 15.19
CA LYS A 161 -12.36 8.12 15.81
C LYS A 161 -13.62 8.89 15.41
N GLU A 162 -13.57 10.21 15.44
CA GLU A 162 -14.67 11.08 15.00
C GLU A 162 -15.01 10.88 13.52
N GLU A 163 -14.00 10.80 12.65
CA GLU A 163 -14.20 10.56 11.22
C GLU A 163 -14.82 9.18 10.96
N LYS A 164 -14.40 8.14 11.69
CA LYS A 164 -15.02 6.80 11.58
C LYS A 164 -16.48 6.82 12.01
N LEU A 165 -16.79 7.44 13.16
CA LEU A 165 -18.16 7.56 13.65
C LEU A 165 -19.04 8.35 12.67
N ARG A 166 -18.49 9.42 12.07
CA ARG A 166 -19.15 10.16 11.01
C ARG A 166 -19.42 9.30 9.78
N ARG A 167 -18.44 8.52 9.30
CA ARG A 167 -18.62 7.62 8.14
C ARG A 167 -19.66 6.54 8.42
N GLU A 168 -19.71 5.99 9.64
CA GLU A 168 -20.75 5.04 10.02
C GLU A 168 -22.13 5.67 10.05
N TYR A 169 -22.24 6.89 10.58
CA TYR A 169 -23.48 7.64 10.54
C TYR A 169 -23.93 7.93 9.09
N GLU A 170 -23.02 8.33 8.21
CA GLU A 170 -23.29 8.53 6.78
C GLU A 170 -23.75 7.24 6.09
N LYS A 171 -23.15 6.09 6.42
CA LYS A 171 -23.59 4.77 5.91
C LYS A 171 -25.01 4.40 6.36
N LYS A 172 -25.38 4.75 7.59
CA LYS A 172 -26.74 4.53 8.12
C LYS A 172 -27.77 5.43 7.45
N LEU A 173 -27.40 6.69 7.16
CA LEU A 173 -28.28 7.65 6.50
C LEU A 173 -28.54 7.32 5.03
N ASN A 174 -27.54 6.80 4.31
CA ASN A 174 -27.67 6.48 2.88
C ASN A 174 -27.04 5.11 2.58
N PRO A 175 -27.72 4.01 2.93
CA PRO A 175 -27.18 2.67 2.75
C PRO A 175 -27.14 2.30 1.26
N LYS A 176 -25.95 1.92 0.77
CA LYS A 176 -25.78 1.57 -0.66
C LYS A 176 -25.23 0.17 -0.86
N THR A 177 -24.36 -0.26 0.03
CA THR A 177 -23.70 -1.57 -0.05
C THR A 177 -24.45 -2.59 0.81
N LYS A 178 -24.23 -3.88 0.53
CA LYS A 178 -24.79 -4.95 1.37
C LYS A 178 -24.38 -4.79 2.84
N GLU A 179 -23.16 -4.32 3.10
CA GLU A 179 -22.62 -4.10 4.45
C GLU A 179 -23.35 -2.98 5.19
N ASP A 180 -23.74 -1.92 4.48
CA ASP A 180 -24.50 -0.83 5.09
C ASP A 180 -25.89 -1.33 5.53
N PHE A 181 -26.53 -2.19 4.73
CA PHE A 181 -27.79 -2.84 5.11
C PHE A 181 -27.63 -3.85 6.25
N GLU A 182 -26.55 -4.64 6.26
CA GLU A 182 -26.23 -5.53 7.39
C GLU A 182 -26.07 -4.74 8.70
N LEU A 183 -25.45 -3.56 8.66
CA LEU A 183 -25.33 -2.67 9.82
C LEU A 183 -26.71 -2.17 10.30
N LEU A 184 -27.60 -1.78 9.38
CA LEU A 184 -28.96 -1.34 9.73
C LEU A 184 -29.80 -2.46 10.34
N PHE A 185 -29.73 -3.68 9.80
CA PHE A 185 -30.40 -4.83 10.40
C PHE A 185 -29.86 -5.17 11.78
N HIS A 186 -28.55 -5.03 11.99
CA HIS A 186 -27.94 -5.25 13.29
C HIS A 186 -28.36 -4.20 14.33
N ASP A 187 -28.39 -2.91 13.96
CA ASP A 187 -28.90 -1.85 14.83
C ASP A 187 -30.37 -2.07 15.20
N LEU A 188 -31.18 -2.52 14.23
CA LEU A 188 -32.58 -2.89 14.46
C LEU A 188 -32.69 -4.03 15.48
N GLU A 189 -31.84 -5.05 15.37
CA GLU A 189 -31.82 -6.17 16.30
C GLU A 189 -31.40 -5.76 17.72
N LEU A 190 -30.39 -4.90 17.85
CA LEU A 190 -29.98 -4.35 19.15
C LEU A 190 -31.12 -3.55 19.79
N TRP A 191 -31.77 -2.68 19.02
CA TRP A 191 -32.94 -1.92 19.48
C TRP A 191 -34.09 -2.85 19.90
N MET A 192 -34.37 -3.90 19.13
CA MET A 192 -35.39 -4.91 19.46
C MET A 192 -35.09 -5.62 20.78
N GLN A 193 -33.82 -5.98 21.02
CA GLN A 193 -33.40 -6.63 22.27
C GLN A 193 -33.55 -5.69 23.47
N GLU A 194 -33.05 -4.45 23.37
CA GLU A 194 -33.16 -3.43 24.42
C GLU A 194 -34.63 -3.13 24.76
N GLU A 195 -35.48 -2.97 23.74
CA GLU A 195 -36.88 -2.64 23.91
C GLU A 195 -37.70 -3.82 24.47
N THR A 196 -37.41 -5.03 24.00
CA THR A 196 -38.00 -6.26 24.54
C THR A 196 -37.63 -6.44 26.01
N GLU A 197 -36.37 -6.20 26.39
CA GLU A 197 -35.93 -6.23 27.77
C GLU A 197 -36.65 -5.17 28.62
N ARG A 198 -36.78 -3.94 28.12
CA ARG A 198 -37.52 -2.86 28.79
C ARG A 198 -38.96 -3.27 29.05
N ILE A 199 -39.68 -3.74 28.03
CA ILE A 199 -41.07 -4.19 28.15
C ILE A 199 -41.19 -5.35 29.16
N ASN A 200 -40.28 -6.32 29.09
CA ASN A 200 -40.27 -7.46 30.01
C ASN A 200 -40.02 -7.06 31.47
N ARG A 201 -39.26 -5.99 31.71
CA ARG A 201 -39.01 -5.45 33.07
C ARG A 201 -40.18 -4.60 33.58
N THR A 202 -40.88 -3.86 32.72
CA THR A 202 -41.91 -2.90 33.13
C THR A 202 -43.32 -3.47 33.16
N LEU A 203 -43.67 -4.38 32.25
CA LEU A 203 -45.04 -4.84 32.04
C LEU A 203 -45.17 -6.35 32.25
N THR A 204 -46.33 -6.79 32.74
CA THR A 204 -46.67 -8.20 32.92
C THR A 204 -48.05 -8.53 32.33
N GLY A 205 -48.33 -9.82 32.11
CA GLY A 205 -49.64 -10.29 31.66
C GLY A 205 -50.06 -9.79 30.27
N ALA A 206 -51.31 -9.32 30.15
CA ALA A 206 -51.90 -8.88 28.89
C ALA A 206 -51.27 -7.58 28.36
N GLY A 207 -50.93 -6.62 29.23
CA GLY A 207 -50.29 -5.36 28.85
C GLY A 207 -48.92 -5.57 28.21
N ARG A 208 -48.14 -6.53 28.71
CA ARG A 208 -46.87 -6.95 28.09
C ARG A 208 -47.07 -7.48 26.68
N LYS A 209 -48.06 -8.37 26.49
CA LYS A 209 -48.34 -8.95 25.16
C LYS A 209 -48.78 -7.88 24.16
N ALA A 210 -49.61 -6.93 24.57
CA ALA A 210 -50.01 -5.80 23.73
C ALA A 210 -48.81 -4.93 23.33
N ALA A 211 -47.92 -4.61 24.28
CA ALA A 211 -46.71 -3.84 24.01
C ALA A 211 -45.74 -4.58 23.06
N LEU A 212 -45.55 -5.90 23.24
CA LEU A 212 -44.73 -6.71 22.32
C LEU A 212 -45.34 -6.78 20.92
N CYS A 213 -46.67 -6.84 20.79
CA CYS A 213 -47.32 -6.77 19.48
C CYS A 213 -47.12 -5.41 18.80
N ALA A 214 -47.19 -4.31 19.56
CA ALA A 214 -46.91 -2.98 19.03
C ALA A 214 -45.44 -2.85 18.60
N LEU A 215 -44.50 -3.37 19.39
CA LEU A 215 -43.08 -3.43 19.03
C LEU A 215 -42.84 -4.20 17.74
N LEU A 216 -43.49 -5.36 17.58
CA LEU A 216 -43.42 -6.15 16.35
C LEU A 216 -43.98 -5.39 15.14
N GLN A 217 -45.05 -4.59 15.32
CA GLN A 217 -45.56 -3.75 14.24
C GLN A 217 -44.54 -2.68 13.83
N GLU A 218 -43.90 -2.02 14.79
CA GLU A 218 -42.82 -1.06 14.50
C GLU A 218 -41.65 -1.73 13.77
N GLU A 219 -41.22 -2.92 14.21
CA GLU A 219 -40.19 -3.71 13.54
C GLU A 219 -40.54 -3.99 12.08
N THR A 220 -41.78 -4.43 11.79
CA THR A 220 -42.19 -4.72 10.41
C THR A 220 -42.20 -3.48 9.51
N GLN A 221 -42.55 -2.31 10.06
CA GLN A 221 -42.47 -1.04 9.34
C GLN A 221 -41.02 -0.66 9.03
N LEU A 222 -40.12 -0.81 10.00
CA LEU A 222 -38.69 -0.54 9.80
C LEU A 222 -38.07 -1.50 8.77
N ILE A 223 -38.39 -2.79 8.82
CA ILE A 223 -37.95 -3.77 7.81
C ILE A 223 -38.47 -3.39 6.42
N ALA A 224 -39.72 -2.95 6.31
CA ALA A 224 -40.28 -2.50 5.03
C ALA A 224 -39.54 -1.26 4.50
N CYS A 225 -39.25 -0.28 5.36
CA CYS A 225 -38.45 0.89 5.00
C CYS A 225 -37.03 0.52 4.54
N ILE A 226 -36.35 -0.38 5.26
CA ILE A 226 -35.03 -0.91 4.86
C ILE A 226 -35.14 -1.60 3.50
N GLY A 227 -36.20 -2.38 3.27
CA GLY A 227 -36.49 -3.04 2.00
C GLY A 227 -36.63 -2.05 0.84
N MET A 228 -37.33 -0.92 1.05
CA MET A 228 -37.48 0.13 0.05
C MET A 228 -36.12 0.76 -0.31
N HIS A 229 -35.30 1.11 0.69
CA HIS A 229 -33.96 1.62 0.43
C HIS A 229 -33.06 0.59 -0.28
N LYS A 230 -33.20 -0.70 0.03
CA LYS A 230 -32.49 -1.78 -0.66
C LYS A 230 -32.87 -1.85 -2.13
N LEU A 231 -34.15 -1.63 -2.48
CA LEU A 231 -34.61 -1.56 -3.86
C LEU A 231 -34.02 -0.36 -4.59
N GLU A 232 -34.07 0.83 -4.00
CA GLU A 232 -33.50 2.06 -4.56
C GLU A 232 -31.99 1.92 -4.81
N ALA A 233 -31.25 1.47 -3.78
CA ALA A 233 -29.82 1.22 -3.88
C ALA A 233 -29.50 0.17 -4.95
N ASN A 234 -30.31 -0.89 -5.08
CA ASN A 234 -30.13 -1.89 -6.12
C ASN A 234 -30.29 -1.32 -7.53
N VAL A 235 -31.26 -0.43 -7.76
CA VAL A 235 -31.44 0.25 -9.06
C VAL A 235 -30.19 1.08 -9.41
N GLU A 236 -29.70 1.88 -8.47
CA GLU A 236 -28.46 2.66 -8.67
C GLU A 236 -27.23 1.77 -8.90
N ASN A 237 -27.09 0.71 -8.09
CA ASN A 237 -25.96 -0.21 -8.15
C ASN A 237 -25.95 -1.03 -9.44
N GLN A 238 -27.13 -1.44 -9.94
CA GLN A 238 -27.26 -2.10 -11.24
C GLN A 238 -26.73 -1.20 -12.35
N GLN A 239 -27.12 0.07 -12.34
CA GLN A 239 -26.61 1.06 -13.29
C GLN A 239 -25.09 1.23 -13.19
N LYS A 240 -24.53 1.37 -11.97
CA LYS A 240 -23.07 1.46 -11.76
C LYS A 240 -22.35 0.20 -12.26
N THR A 241 -22.94 -0.98 -12.03
CA THR A 241 -22.39 -2.26 -12.47
C THR A 241 -22.36 -2.36 -14.00
N ILE A 242 -23.43 -1.90 -14.67
CA ILE A 242 -23.51 -1.85 -16.13
C ILE A 242 -22.40 -0.94 -16.68
N LEU A 243 -22.27 0.28 -16.15
CA LEU A 243 -21.24 1.23 -16.58
C LEU A 243 -19.83 0.72 -16.28
N HIS A 244 -19.62 0.06 -15.13
CA HIS A 244 -18.35 -0.55 -14.79
C HIS A 244 -17.96 -1.68 -15.76
N LEU A 245 -18.92 -2.54 -16.13
CA LEU A 245 -18.71 -3.61 -17.11
C LEU A 245 -18.33 -3.03 -18.48
N MET A 246 -19.05 -2.02 -18.95
CA MET A 246 -18.74 -1.37 -20.23
C MET A 246 -17.41 -0.61 -20.18
N GLY A 247 -17.12 0.08 -19.08
CA GLY A 247 -15.84 0.75 -18.85
C GLY A 247 -14.65 -0.22 -18.87
N LYS A 248 -14.83 -1.43 -18.31
CA LYS A 248 -13.84 -2.51 -18.44
C LYS A 248 -13.67 -3.01 -19.86
N CYS A 249 -14.74 -3.12 -20.65
CA CYS A 249 -14.65 -3.46 -22.07
C CYS A 249 -13.89 -2.38 -22.87
N ALA A 250 -14.09 -1.12 -22.50
CA ALA A 250 -13.48 0.04 -23.15
C ALA A 250 -12.03 0.32 -22.70
N GLN A 251 -11.54 -0.38 -21.68
CA GLN A 251 -10.23 -0.09 -21.09
C GLN A 251 -9.08 -0.55 -22.02
N PRO A 252 -8.03 0.27 -22.20
CA PRO A 252 -6.82 -0.17 -22.90
C PRO A 252 -6.11 -1.28 -22.12
N ARG A 253 -5.39 -2.16 -22.82
CA ARG A 253 -4.52 -3.14 -22.14
C ARG A 253 -3.32 -2.40 -21.56
N ARG A 254 -3.04 -2.68 -20.28
CA ARG A 254 -1.91 -2.09 -19.54
C ARG A 254 -0.95 -3.17 -19.10
N TRP A 255 0.34 -2.98 -19.35
CA TRP A 255 1.39 -3.84 -18.81
C TRP A 255 2.60 -3.00 -18.43
N LYS A 256 3.38 -3.51 -17.46
CA LYS A 256 4.64 -2.91 -17.06
C LYS A 256 5.73 -3.43 -17.99
N ALA A 257 6.35 -2.54 -18.76
CA ALA A 257 7.48 -2.88 -19.60
C ALA A 257 8.73 -3.15 -18.74
N PHE A 258 9.77 -3.71 -19.36
CA PHE A 258 11.04 -4.06 -18.70
C PHE A 258 11.73 -2.84 -18.06
N ASP A 259 11.49 -1.64 -18.58
CA ASP A 259 11.96 -0.36 -18.05
C ASP A 259 11.17 0.15 -16.82
N GLY A 260 10.17 -0.62 -16.37
CA GLY A 260 9.31 -0.30 -15.24
C GLY A 260 8.19 0.70 -15.56
N LYS A 261 8.09 1.19 -16.80
CA LYS A 261 7.00 2.10 -17.22
C LYS A 261 5.75 1.30 -17.57
N ILE A 262 4.59 1.88 -17.29
CA ILE A 262 3.30 1.30 -17.67
C ILE A 262 3.00 1.75 -19.11
N THR A 263 2.91 0.81 -20.04
CA THR A 263 2.48 1.07 -21.43
C THR A 263 1.01 0.73 -21.56
N GLU A 264 0.25 1.60 -22.22
CA GLU A 264 -1.16 1.40 -22.53
C GLU A 264 -1.34 1.19 -24.03
N MET A 265 -2.17 0.23 -24.44
CA MET A 265 -2.46 -0.05 -25.84
C MET A 265 -3.94 -0.34 -26.04
N ASP A 266 -4.56 0.41 -26.95
CA ASP A 266 -5.92 0.14 -27.41
C ASP A 266 -5.91 -1.03 -28.39
N THR A 267 -6.73 -2.04 -28.09
CA THR A 267 -7.02 -3.13 -29.04
C THR A 267 -8.24 -2.78 -29.87
N GLN A 268 -8.45 -3.49 -30.99
CA GLN A 268 -9.69 -3.39 -31.76
C GLN A 268 -10.94 -3.68 -30.88
N ASN A 269 -10.81 -4.58 -29.90
CA ASN A 269 -11.85 -4.88 -28.91
C ASN A 269 -12.09 -3.71 -27.95
N SER A 270 -11.03 -3.08 -27.44
CA SER A 270 -11.12 -1.91 -26.57
C SER A 270 -11.75 -0.72 -27.29
N LEU A 271 -11.38 -0.48 -28.56
CA LEU A 271 -11.99 0.55 -29.40
C LEU A 271 -13.47 0.29 -29.67
N ARG A 272 -13.83 -0.96 -29.97
CA ARG A 272 -15.25 -1.37 -30.11
C ARG A 272 -16.02 -1.18 -28.80
N GLY A 273 -15.40 -1.50 -27.66
CA GLY A 273 -15.96 -1.26 -26.33
C GLY A 273 -16.23 0.22 -26.07
N LYS A 274 -15.30 1.12 -26.45
CA LYS A 274 -15.46 2.59 -26.36
C LYS A 274 -16.63 3.08 -27.23
N GLU A 275 -16.69 2.66 -28.49
CA GLU A 275 -17.79 3.02 -29.41
C GLU A 275 -19.16 2.62 -28.83
N LEU A 276 -19.30 1.39 -28.33
CA LEU A 276 -20.56 0.90 -27.76
C LEU A 276 -20.92 1.62 -26.44
N LEU A 277 -19.93 1.96 -25.63
CA LEU A 277 -20.11 2.72 -24.39
C LEU A 277 -20.60 4.14 -24.67
N GLU A 278 -20.01 4.82 -25.66
CA GLU A 278 -20.43 6.16 -26.10
C GLU A 278 -21.88 6.15 -26.59
N ILE A 279 -22.23 5.21 -27.48
CA ILE A 279 -23.60 5.04 -27.97
C ILE A 279 -24.57 4.79 -26.81
N TYR A 280 -24.21 3.94 -25.84
CA TYR A 280 -25.04 3.65 -24.68
C TYR A 280 -25.26 4.90 -23.81
N HIS A 281 -24.22 5.70 -23.59
CA HIS A 281 -24.35 6.98 -22.90
C HIS A 281 -25.30 7.92 -23.64
N SER A 282 -25.12 8.10 -24.95
CA SER A 282 -25.95 8.98 -25.78
C SER A 282 -27.43 8.56 -25.80
N ILE A 283 -27.73 7.26 -25.83
CA ILE A 283 -29.13 6.77 -25.79
C ILE A 283 -29.77 7.04 -24.44
N ARG A 284 -28.97 7.08 -23.38
CA ARG A 284 -29.43 7.18 -22.00
C ARG A 284 -29.59 8.62 -21.53
N THR A 285 -28.83 9.56 -22.10
CA THR A 285 -28.92 10.99 -21.79
C THR A 285 -30.37 11.46 -21.95
N LYS A 286 -30.89 12.09 -20.90
CA LYS A 286 -32.22 12.72 -20.90
C LYS A 286 -32.12 14.14 -21.44
N ASP A 287 -33.24 14.69 -21.89
CA ASP A 287 -33.39 16.11 -22.21
C ASP A 287 -32.46 16.60 -23.35
N ILE A 288 -32.30 15.78 -24.40
CA ILE A 288 -31.57 16.16 -25.61
C ILE A 288 -32.54 16.64 -26.70
N PRO A 289 -32.14 17.64 -27.52
CA PRO A 289 -32.95 18.12 -28.65
C PRO A 289 -33.38 16.98 -29.59
N LYS A 290 -34.56 17.10 -30.20
CA LYS A 290 -35.12 16.08 -31.11
C LYS A 290 -34.17 15.70 -32.25
N ASP A 291 -33.46 16.67 -32.81
CA ASP A 291 -32.50 16.44 -33.91
C ASP A 291 -31.29 15.64 -33.45
N GLU A 292 -30.74 15.99 -32.28
CA GLU A 292 -29.65 15.24 -31.65
C GLU A 292 -30.09 13.82 -31.31
N ARG A 293 -31.28 13.65 -30.72
CA ARG A 293 -31.87 12.33 -30.44
C ARG A 293 -31.98 11.48 -31.70
N THR A 294 -32.47 12.07 -32.77
CA THR A 294 -32.62 11.37 -34.06
C THR A 294 -31.26 10.94 -34.60
N SER A 295 -30.23 11.79 -34.50
CA SER A 295 -28.86 11.43 -34.92
C SER A 295 -28.27 10.28 -34.10
N VAL A 296 -28.50 10.26 -32.79
CA VAL A 296 -28.09 9.17 -31.89
C VAL A 296 -28.78 7.86 -32.27
N LEU A 297 -30.10 7.91 -32.51
CA LEU A 297 -30.89 6.74 -32.92
C LEU A 297 -30.46 6.18 -34.27
N LEU A 298 -30.12 7.05 -35.24
CA LEU A 298 -29.57 6.64 -36.53
C LEU A 298 -28.17 5.99 -36.37
N THR A 299 -27.33 6.53 -35.48
CA THR A 299 -26.02 5.96 -35.17
C THR A 299 -26.15 4.57 -34.55
N LEU A 300 -27.07 4.40 -33.60
CA LEU A 300 -27.43 3.10 -33.03
C LEU A 300 -27.94 2.13 -34.11
N LYS A 301 -28.88 2.58 -34.96
CA LYS A 301 -29.44 1.77 -36.05
C LYS A 301 -28.36 1.27 -37.01
N ARG A 302 -27.43 2.13 -37.42
CA ARG A 302 -26.27 1.74 -38.27
C ARG A 302 -25.36 0.74 -37.58
N THR A 303 -25.12 0.91 -36.29
CA THR A 303 -24.22 0.05 -35.50
C THR A 303 -24.78 -1.36 -35.34
N VAL A 304 -26.08 -1.47 -35.07
CA VAL A 304 -26.79 -2.71 -34.81
C VAL A 304 -27.10 -3.47 -36.11
N LYS A 305 -27.34 -2.76 -37.22
CA LYS A 305 -27.52 -3.36 -38.56
C LYS A 305 -26.33 -4.14 -39.10
N LYS A 306 -25.13 -3.97 -38.52
CA LYS A 306 -23.94 -4.76 -38.88
C LYS A 306 -24.12 -6.26 -38.60
N HIS A 307 -25.07 -6.63 -37.74
CA HIS A 307 -25.36 -8.02 -37.39
C HIS A 307 -26.86 -8.29 -37.54
N GLU A 308 -27.24 -9.20 -38.43
CA GLU A 308 -28.65 -9.54 -38.65
C GLU A 308 -29.09 -10.69 -37.74
N CYS A 309 -29.90 -10.37 -36.72
CA CYS A 309 -30.53 -11.36 -35.85
C CYS A 309 -31.85 -10.82 -35.28
N LYS A 310 -32.63 -11.67 -34.62
CA LYS A 310 -33.93 -11.28 -34.04
C LYS A 310 -33.83 -10.09 -33.08
N LEU A 311 -32.78 -10.04 -32.25
CA LEU A 311 -32.54 -8.95 -31.30
C LEU A 311 -32.29 -7.62 -32.04
N THR A 312 -31.46 -7.63 -33.09
CA THR A 312 -31.13 -6.42 -33.85
C THR A 312 -32.33 -5.91 -34.65
N GLN A 313 -33.15 -6.81 -35.20
CA GLN A 313 -34.42 -6.47 -35.84
C GLN A 313 -35.41 -5.80 -34.87
N GLU A 314 -35.54 -6.31 -33.65
CA GLU A 314 -36.39 -5.71 -32.62
C GLU A 314 -35.91 -4.32 -32.22
N ILE A 315 -34.59 -4.14 -32.00
CA ILE A 315 -34.00 -2.83 -31.71
C ILE A 315 -34.32 -1.85 -32.85
N VAL A 316 -34.11 -2.25 -34.10
CA VAL A 316 -34.39 -1.39 -35.27
C VAL A 316 -35.87 -1.01 -35.37
N ALA A 317 -36.79 -1.94 -35.16
CA ALA A 317 -38.22 -1.66 -35.19
C ALA A 317 -38.64 -0.66 -34.09
N LEU A 318 -38.06 -0.77 -32.89
CA LEU A 318 -38.33 0.17 -31.80
C LEU A 318 -37.72 1.55 -32.06
N ILE A 319 -36.54 1.62 -32.68
CA ILE A 319 -35.93 2.88 -33.11
C ILE A 319 -36.84 3.58 -34.13
N ASP A 320 -37.31 2.85 -35.15
CA ASP A 320 -38.16 3.40 -36.20
C ASP A 320 -39.50 3.89 -35.62
N ARG A 321 -40.02 3.18 -34.62
CA ARG A 321 -41.18 3.63 -33.84
C ARG A 321 -40.90 4.88 -33.00
N GLU A 322 -39.74 5.00 -32.37
CA GLU A 322 -39.38 6.22 -31.61
C GLU A 322 -39.30 7.42 -32.56
N VAL A 323 -38.65 7.27 -33.71
CA VAL A 323 -38.53 8.33 -34.72
C VAL A 323 -39.89 8.77 -35.27
N ASP A 324 -40.77 7.82 -35.63
CA ASP A 324 -42.13 8.14 -36.09
C ASP A 324 -42.93 8.89 -35.01
N LEU A 325 -42.92 8.43 -33.76
CA LEU A 325 -43.63 9.11 -32.67
C LEU A 325 -43.06 10.50 -32.36
N MET A 326 -41.75 10.70 -32.47
CA MET A 326 -41.12 12.01 -32.31
C MET A 326 -41.51 12.97 -33.44
N SER A 327 -41.59 12.50 -34.69
CA SER A 327 -42.04 13.31 -35.83
C SER A 327 -43.50 13.74 -35.71
N ARG A 328 -44.32 12.99 -34.95
CA ARG A 328 -45.71 13.32 -34.60
C ARG A 328 -45.84 14.15 -33.32
N GLU A 329 -44.73 14.65 -32.79
CA GLU A 329 -44.67 15.52 -31.62
C GLU A 329 -45.27 14.92 -30.34
N VAL A 330 -45.19 13.60 -30.17
CA VAL A 330 -45.60 12.93 -28.94
C VAL A 330 -44.74 13.45 -27.77
N LYS A 331 -45.39 13.75 -26.64
CA LYS A 331 -44.73 14.21 -25.41
C LYS A 331 -43.68 13.21 -24.93
N GLU A 332 -42.53 13.71 -24.48
CA GLU A 332 -41.40 12.88 -24.07
C GLU A 332 -41.70 11.91 -22.92
N CYS A 333 -42.56 12.30 -21.98
CA CYS A 333 -43.00 11.43 -20.89
C CYS A 333 -43.66 10.13 -21.39
N ASN A 334 -44.37 10.18 -22.52
CA ASN A 334 -45.02 9.01 -23.12
C ASN A 334 -44.03 8.09 -23.85
N LEU A 335 -42.81 8.55 -24.13
CA LEU A 335 -41.75 7.77 -24.78
C LEU A 335 -40.83 7.08 -23.76
N GLU A 336 -40.97 7.33 -22.46
CA GLU A 336 -40.02 6.83 -21.45
C GLU A 336 -39.93 5.29 -21.44
N GLY A 337 -41.07 4.59 -21.55
CA GLY A 337 -41.11 3.13 -21.63
C GLY A 337 -40.42 2.60 -22.89
N LEU A 338 -40.63 3.23 -24.04
CA LEU A 338 -39.99 2.87 -25.31
C LEU A 338 -38.47 3.08 -25.24
N ARG A 339 -38.03 4.24 -24.74
CA ARG A 339 -36.61 4.57 -24.53
C ARG A 339 -35.93 3.59 -23.58
N LYS A 340 -36.57 3.22 -22.47
CA LYS A 340 -36.08 2.19 -21.52
C LYS A 340 -35.93 0.83 -22.20
N ARG A 341 -36.91 0.43 -23.03
CA ARG A 341 -36.83 -0.84 -23.78
C ARG A 341 -35.68 -0.85 -24.79
N ILE A 342 -35.52 0.21 -25.58
CA ILE A 342 -34.40 0.35 -26.54
C ILE A 342 -33.06 0.25 -25.80
N CYS A 343 -32.89 1.00 -24.71
CA CYS A 343 -31.68 0.97 -23.88
C CYS A 343 -31.40 -0.44 -23.30
N THR A 344 -32.45 -1.14 -22.86
CA THR A 344 -32.34 -2.50 -22.29
C THR A 344 -31.95 -3.54 -23.34
N LEU A 345 -32.56 -3.50 -24.53
CA LEU A 345 -32.20 -4.40 -25.63
C LEU A 345 -30.80 -4.10 -26.16
N PHE A 346 -30.42 -2.81 -26.23
CA PHE A 346 -29.05 -2.46 -26.60
C PHE A 346 -28.03 -2.93 -25.55
N LEU A 347 -28.37 -2.90 -24.26
CA LEU A 347 -27.54 -3.53 -23.22
C LEU A 347 -27.40 -5.04 -23.42
N GLN A 348 -28.46 -5.74 -23.83
CA GLN A 348 -28.37 -7.16 -24.19
C GLN A 348 -27.44 -7.36 -25.38
N TYR A 349 -27.56 -6.54 -26.42
CA TYR A 349 -26.67 -6.55 -27.58
C TYR A 349 -25.19 -6.37 -27.18
N ILE A 350 -24.87 -5.43 -26.28
CA ILE A 350 -23.49 -5.21 -25.79
C ILE A 350 -22.94 -6.41 -25.00
N LYS A 351 -23.81 -7.18 -24.32
CA LYS A 351 -23.44 -8.36 -23.55
C LYS A 351 -23.21 -9.61 -24.40
N ILE A 352 -23.52 -9.56 -25.70
CA ILE A 352 -23.33 -10.67 -26.62
C ILE A 352 -21.88 -10.64 -27.15
N PRO A 353 -21.05 -11.66 -26.86
CA PRO A 353 -19.64 -11.73 -27.24
C PRO A 353 -19.38 -11.59 -28.74
N GLU A 354 -20.29 -12.07 -29.57
CA GLU A 354 -20.24 -11.99 -31.03
C GLU A 354 -20.26 -10.53 -31.52
N PHE A 355 -20.92 -9.63 -30.78
CA PHE A 355 -21.05 -8.21 -31.12
C PHE A 355 -20.05 -7.33 -30.36
N ASN A 356 -19.61 -7.80 -29.20
CA ASN A 356 -18.62 -7.17 -28.34
C ASN A 356 -17.63 -8.22 -27.78
N PRO A 357 -16.56 -8.54 -28.52
CA PRO A 357 -15.61 -9.57 -28.11
C PRO A 357 -14.94 -9.30 -26.75
N GLY A 358 -14.80 -8.02 -26.38
CA GLY A 358 -14.22 -7.61 -25.10
C GLY A 358 -15.01 -8.04 -23.86
N VAL A 359 -16.29 -8.40 -24.01
CA VAL A 359 -17.16 -8.81 -22.90
C VAL A 359 -16.97 -10.28 -22.50
N ALA A 360 -16.42 -11.11 -23.38
CA ALA A 360 -16.38 -12.56 -23.22
C ALA A 360 -15.78 -13.03 -21.88
N GLY A 361 -14.68 -12.40 -21.43
CA GLY A 361 -14.02 -12.70 -20.16
C GLY A 361 -14.62 -12.00 -18.94
N LEU A 362 -15.60 -11.11 -19.12
CA LEU A 362 -16.26 -10.33 -18.07
C LEU A 362 -17.63 -10.88 -17.68
N LEU A 363 -18.21 -11.78 -18.51
CA LEU A 363 -19.47 -12.44 -18.22
C LEU A 363 -19.30 -13.48 -17.10
N LYS A 364 -20.27 -13.55 -16.19
CA LYS A 364 -20.27 -14.51 -15.09
C LYS A 364 -20.44 -15.96 -15.56
N VAL A 365 -21.14 -16.16 -16.66
CA VAL A 365 -21.41 -17.48 -17.23
C VAL A 365 -20.42 -17.71 -18.37
N PRO A 366 -19.53 -18.73 -18.26
CA PRO A 366 -18.70 -19.15 -19.38
C PRO A 366 -19.53 -19.49 -20.62
N GLN A 367 -19.05 -19.10 -21.80
CA GLN A 367 -19.74 -19.38 -23.06
C GLN A 367 -19.69 -20.86 -23.45
N ASP A 368 -18.70 -21.59 -22.95
CA ASP A 368 -18.53 -23.02 -23.20
C ASP A 368 -19.31 -23.83 -22.15
N PRO A 369 -20.38 -24.55 -22.54
CA PRO A 369 -21.20 -25.34 -21.62
C PRO A 369 -20.41 -26.44 -20.91
N LEU A 370 -19.37 -27.00 -21.53
CA LEU A 370 -18.58 -28.09 -20.95
C LEU A 370 -17.75 -27.63 -19.74
N LYS A 371 -17.43 -26.34 -19.65
CA LYS A 371 -16.74 -25.75 -18.49
C LYS A 371 -17.66 -25.58 -17.28
N LEU A 372 -18.98 -25.55 -17.49
CA LEU A 372 -19.97 -25.45 -16.41
C LEU A 372 -20.07 -26.77 -15.64
N TYR A 373 -20.08 -27.91 -16.33
CA TYR A 373 -20.34 -29.22 -15.69
C TYR A 373 -19.27 -29.69 -14.71
N LYS A 374 -18.02 -29.24 -14.84
CA LYS A 374 -16.91 -29.72 -14.00
C LYS A 374 -16.76 -28.99 -12.66
N ASN A 375 -17.33 -27.79 -12.52
CA ASN A 375 -17.08 -26.88 -11.39
C ASN A 375 -18.38 -26.21 -10.91
N VAL A 376 -19.41 -27.00 -10.61
CA VAL A 376 -20.65 -26.50 -10.01
C VAL A 376 -21.06 -27.37 -8.83
N TYR A 377 -21.58 -26.73 -7.80
CA TYR A 377 -22.09 -27.37 -6.59
C TYR A 377 -23.55 -26.98 -6.37
N PHE A 378 -24.30 -27.90 -5.77
CA PHE A 378 -25.71 -27.73 -5.49
C PHE A 378 -25.93 -27.08 -4.13
N CYS A 379 -26.71 -25.99 -4.09
CA CYS A 379 -27.15 -25.39 -2.84
C CYS A 379 -28.48 -26.00 -2.39
N HIS A 380 -28.51 -26.63 -1.21
CA HIS A 380 -29.70 -27.27 -0.65
C HIS A 380 -30.81 -26.30 -0.21
N SER A 381 -30.53 -24.99 -0.13
CA SER A 381 -31.52 -23.99 0.32
C SER A 381 -32.21 -23.24 -0.80
N CYS A 382 -31.54 -23.03 -1.94
CA CYS A 382 -32.13 -22.33 -3.09
C CYS A 382 -32.21 -23.21 -4.35
N GLU A 383 -31.80 -24.47 -4.23
CA GLU A 383 -31.87 -25.48 -5.30
C GLU A 383 -31.12 -25.11 -6.59
N ASN A 384 -30.20 -24.14 -6.50
CA ASN A 384 -29.40 -23.67 -7.63
C ASN A 384 -28.03 -24.34 -7.67
N TYR A 385 -27.56 -24.62 -8.90
CA TYR A 385 -26.18 -25.00 -9.17
C TYR A 385 -25.32 -23.74 -9.31
N LEU A 386 -24.31 -23.60 -8.45
CA LEU A 386 -23.46 -22.42 -8.38
C LEU A 386 -21.98 -22.79 -8.41
N ALA A 387 -21.14 -21.83 -8.78
CA ALA A 387 -19.69 -22.01 -8.78
C ALA A 387 -19.14 -22.19 -7.35
N PRO A 388 -18.00 -22.88 -7.16
CA PRO A 388 -17.37 -23.09 -5.86
C PRO A 388 -17.13 -21.79 -5.07
N ALA A 389 -16.82 -20.70 -5.77
CA ALA A 389 -16.57 -19.39 -5.17
C ALA A 389 -17.79 -18.80 -4.45
N GLU A 390 -19.01 -19.23 -4.81
CA GLU A 390 -20.26 -18.76 -4.22
C GLU A 390 -20.63 -19.50 -2.93
N PHE A 391 -19.83 -20.48 -2.50
CA PHE A 391 -20.03 -21.19 -1.25
C PHE A 391 -19.02 -20.70 -0.20
N PRO A 392 -19.47 -20.37 1.01
CA PRO A 392 -18.57 -20.36 2.15
C PRO A 392 -18.22 -21.82 2.48
N ILE A 393 -16.95 -22.08 2.77
CA ILE A 393 -16.46 -23.37 3.26
C ILE A 393 -15.95 -23.06 4.66
N PRO A 394 -16.79 -23.25 5.70
CA PRO A 394 -16.38 -23.06 7.08
C PRO A 394 -15.19 -23.96 7.39
N ALA A 395 -14.26 -23.49 8.20
CA ALA A 395 -13.05 -24.23 8.50
C ALA A 395 -13.27 -25.54 9.27
N ASN A 396 -14.47 -25.76 9.81
CA ASN A 396 -14.87 -26.95 10.55
C ASN A 396 -15.76 -27.92 9.74
N SER A 397 -16.22 -27.55 8.55
CA SER A 397 -17.14 -28.36 7.75
C SER A 397 -16.42 -29.13 6.66
N ARG A 398 -16.79 -30.40 6.47
CA ARG A 398 -16.34 -31.24 5.35
C ARG A 398 -17.34 -31.25 4.18
N THR A 399 -18.53 -30.67 4.36
CA THR A 399 -19.60 -30.67 3.37
C THR A 399 -19.85 -29.26 2.84
N ILE A 400 -20.12 -29.20 1.54
CA ILE A 400 -20.54 -27.97 0.87
C ILE A 400 -22.00 -27.74 1.25
N GLY A 401 -22.22 -26.70 2.04
CA GLY A 401 -23.52 -26.38 2.61
C GLY A 401 -24.32 -25.42 1.73
N ARG A 402 -24.74 -24.32 2.35
CA ARG A 402 -25.57 -23.28 1.72
C ARG A 402 -24.69 -22.30 0.95
N CYS A 403 -25.21 -21.71 -0.12
CA CYS A 403 -24.50 -20.64 -0.82
C CYS A 403 -24.45 -19.34 0.00
N ARG A 404 -23.54 -18.44 -0.32
CA ARG A 404 -23.36 -17.15 0.37
C ARG A 404 -24.64 -16.33 0.40
N SER A 405 -25.41 -16.32 -0.69
CA SER A 405 -26.69 -15.59 -0.74
C SER A 405 -27.71 -16.14 0.25
N CYS A 406 -27.85 -17.47 0.36
CA CYS A 406 -28.74 -18.09 1.34
C CYS A 406 -28.27 -17.85 2.78
N TYR A 407 -26.96 -17.89 3.01
CA TYR A 407 -26.38 -17.59 4.32
C TYR A 407 -26.66 -16.14 4.74
N GLN A 408 -26.48 -15.17 3.82
CA GLN A 408 -26.82 -13.76 4.06
C GLN A 408 -28.31 -13.57 4.36
N LEU A 409 -29.18 -14.20 3.58
CA LEU A 409 -30.64 -14.12 3.79
C LEU A 409 -31.05 -14.73 5.14
N GLU A 410 -30.44 -15.84 5.55
CA GLU A 410 -30.70 -16.43 6.85
C GLU A 410 -30.24 -15.53 7.99
N ASN A 411 -29.08 -14.90 7.87
CA ASN A 411 -28.62 -13.92 8.85
C ASN A 411 -29.59 -12.73 8.94
N GLU A 412 -29.94 -12.10 7.81
CA GLU A 412 -30.92 -10.99 7.75
C GLU A 412 -32.27 -11.38 8.41
N ALA A 413 -32.70 -12.64 8.24
CA ALA A 413 -33.98 -13.13 8.75
C ALA A 413 -33.96 -13.59 10.21
N ARG A 414 -32.81 -14.05 10.75
CA ARG A 414 -32.74 -14.72 12.06
C ARG A 414 -31.85 -14.03 13.07
N GLN A 415 -30.57 -13.87 12.76
CA GLN A 415 -29.55 -13.46 13.73
C GLN A 415 -29.20 -11.98 13.63
N ARG A 416 -29.31 -11.40 12.43
CA ARG A 416 -28.99 -10.01 12.10
C ARG A 416 -27.65 -9.56 12.67
N GLU A 417 -26.67 -10.46 12.60
CA GLU A 417 -25.31 -10.18 13.07
C GLU A 417 -24.56 -9.32 12.05
N SER A 418 -23.80 -8.34 12.54
CA SER A 418 -22.94 -7.52 11.69
C SER A 418 -21.53 -8.11 11.59
N TYR A 419 -21.17 -8.56 10.39
CA TYR A 419 -19.82 -9.06 10.10
C TYR A 419 -18.81 -7.97 9.75
N PHE A 420 -19.25 -6.71 9.66
CA PHE A 420 -18.44 -5.61 9.14
C PHE A 420 -17.11 -5.44 9.90
N LYS A 421 -17.15 -5.50 11.24
CA LYS A 421 -15.98 -5.33 12.10
C LYS A 421 -14.98 -6.48 11.93
N TYR A 422 -15.47 -7.72 11.92
CA TYR A 422 -14.64 -8.91 11.70
C TYR A 422 -13.99 -8.92 10.31
N ARG A 423 -14.73 -8.43 9.30
CA ARG A 423 -14.20 -8.28 7.96
C ARG A 423 -13.06 -7.28 7.89
N LEU A 424 -13.18 -6.12 8.54
CA LEU A 424 -12.11 -5.13 8.57
C LEU A 424 -10.82 -5.71 9.17
N ILE A 425 -10.94 -6.46 10.27
CA ILE A 425 -9.79 -7.14 10.90
C ILE A 425 -9.17 -8.17 9.93
N LEU A 426 -10.00 -8.98 9.28
CA LEU A 426 -9.53 -9.98 8.30
C LEU A 426 -8.86 -9.35 7.07
N GLU A 427 -9.40 -8.24 6.56
CA GLU A 427 -8.81 -7.52 5.43
C GLU A 427 -7.47 -6.88 5.81
N ASN A 428 -7.36 -6.30 7.01
CA ASN A 428 -6.09 -5.78 7.52
C ASN A 428 -5.06 -6.88 7.70
N LEU A 429 -5.46 -8.02 8.27
CA LEU A 429 -4.61 -9.19 8.42
C LEU A 429 -4.10 -9.72 7.07
N ARG A 430 -4.99 -9.83 6.07
CA ARG A 430 -4.61 -10.28 4.73
C ARG A 430 -3.61 -9.32 4.07
N LYS A 431 -3.79 -8.01 4.25
CA LYS A 431 -2.84 -7.01 3.74
C LYS A 431 -1.47 -7.15 4.42
N SER A 432 -1.44 -7.21 5.75
CA SER A 432 -0.18 -7.36 6.48
C SER A 432 0.56 -8.64 6.12
N GLU A 433 -0.17 -9.72 5.82
CA GLU A 433 0.42 -11.01 5.45
C GLU A 433 1.02 -11.01 4.05
N VAL A 434 0.42 -10.29 3.10
CA VAL A 434 1.01 -10.10 1.76
C VAL A 434 2.34 -9.34 1.83
N ASP A 435 2.50 -8.43 2.81
CA ASP A 435 3.72 -7.64 2.98
C ASP A 435 4.93 -8.48 3.41
N TYR A 436 4.73 -9.65 4.03
CA TYR A 436 5.83 -10.56 4.41
C TYR A 436 6.45 -11.32 3.23
N GLN A 437 5.76 -11.41 2.08
CA GLN A 437 6.23 -12.10 0.86
C GLN A 437 6.71 -13.55 1.09
N ASP A 438 6.16 -14.24 2.09
CA ASP A 438 6.54 -15.61 2.47
C ASP A 438 5.58 -16.68 1.93
N ASP A 439 4.77 -16.33 0.93
CA ASP A 439 3.73 -17.20 0.33
C ASP A 439 2.76 -17.79 1.37
N SER A 440 2.42 -17.06 2.45
CA SER A 440 1.46 -17.54 3.45
C SER A 440 0.08 -17.78 2.84
N LYS A 441 -0.45 -19.00 3.01
CA LYS A 441 -1.73 -19.43 2.39
C LYS A 441 -2.86 -19.59 3.38
N ILE A 442 -2.53 -19.85 4.64
CA ILE A 442 -3.50 -20.16 5.69
C ILE A 442 -4.49 -19.00 5.90
N VAL A 443 -4.03 -17.77 5.85
CA VAL A 443 -4.84 -16.55 6.06
C VAL A 443 -5.98 -16.44 5.03
N PHE A 444 -5.75 -16.91 3.81
CA PHE A 444 -6.74 -16.85 2.73
C PHE A 444 -7.76 -17.99 2.79
N LEU A 445 -7.48 -19.05 3.56
CA LEU A 445 -8.44 -20.12 3.83
C LEU A 445 -9.49 -19.71 4.87
N VAL A 446 -9.14 -18.80 5.79
CA VAL A 446 -10.03 -18.34 6.85
C VAL A 446 -11.14 -17.44 6.28
N GLN A 447 -12.39 -17.76 6.61
CA GLN A 447 -13.57 -17.02 6.18
C GLN A 447 -14.11 -16.08 7.27
N LEU A 448 -15.16 -15.30 6.96
CA LEU A 448 -15.73 -14.33 7.91
C LEU A 448 -16.31 -14.98 9.19
N PRO A 449 -17.07 -16.08 9.12
CA PRO A 449 -17.58 -16.75 10.33
C PRO A 449 -16.44 -17.33 11.18
N ASP A 450 -15.38 -17.82 10.54
CA ASP A 450 -14.19 -18.33 11.22
C ASP A 450 -13.49 -17.23 12.02
N MET A 451 -13.40 -16.02 11.46
CA MET A 451 -12.84 -14.86 12.15
C MET A 451 -13.69 -14.38 13.31
N GLN A 452 -15.02 -14.37 13.15
CA GLN A 452 -15.93 -14.08 14.24
C GLN A 452 -15.73 -15.07 15.39
N TYR A 453 -15.69 -16.37 15.09
CA TYR A 453 -15.47 -17.41 16.10
C TYR A 453 -14.13 -17.21 16.82
N LEU A 454 -13.06 -16.92 16.08
CA LEU A 454 -11.74 -16.65 16.64
C LEU A 454 -11.80 -15.46 17.61
N ILE A 455 -12.41 -14.34 17.22
CA ILE A 455 -12.48 -13.14 18.05
C ILE A 455 -13.39 -13.34 19.27
N GLU A 456 -14.61 -13.84 19.06
CA GLU A 456 -15.61 -13.95 20.13
C GLU A 456 -15.35 -15.12 21.09
N LYS A 457 -15.05 -16.31 20.57
CA LYS A 457 -15.00 -17.54 21.39
C LYS A 457 -13.60 -17.88 21.89
N ILE A 458 -12.55 -17.48 21.16
CA ILE A 458 -11.16 -17.76 21.56
C ILE A 458 -10.55 -16.56 22.29
N TRP A 459 -10.78 -15.35 21.76
CA TRP A 459 -10.21 -14.12 22.31
C TRP A 459 -11.17 -13.28 23.17
N ASN A 460 -12.45 -13.66 23.28
CA ASN A 460 -13.48 -12.96 24.07
C ASN A 460 -13.65 -11.47 23.70
N CYS A 461 -13.43 -11.12 22.44
CA CYS A 461 -13.49 -9.73 21.95
C CYS A 461 -12.56 -8.76 22.69
N GLN A 462 -11.45 -9.24 23.26
CA GLN A 462 -10.53 -8.42 24.05
C GLN A 462 -9.09 -8.57 23.57
N SER A 463 -8.33 -7.47 23.62
CA SER A 463 -6.88 -7.52 23.44
C SER A 463 -6.23 -8.37 24.53
N ALA A 464 -5.18 -9.09 24.17
CA ALA A 464 -4.50 -9.98 25.09
C ALA A 464 -3.78 -9.24 26.23
N LEU A 465 -3.32 -8.00 25.97
CA LEU A 465 -2.49 -7.23 26.91
C LEU A 465 -3.32 -6.24 27.73
N SER A 466 -3.97 -5.26 27.08
CA SER A 466 -4.77 -4.23 27.78
C SER A 466 -6.20 -4.65 28.13
N ALA A 467 -6.68 -5.81 27.66
CA ALA A 467 -8.09 -6.22 27.73
C ALA A 467 -9.09 -5.20 27.12
N CYS A 468 -8.61 -4.33 26.23
CA CYS A 468 -9.43 -3.41 25.44
C CYS A 468 -10.44 -4.20 24.58
N SER A 469 -11.71 -3.79 24.63
CA SER A 469 -12.82 -4.41 23.90
C SER A 469 -13.26 -3.65 22.65
N ASP A 470 -12.56 -2.57 22.30
CA ASP A 470 -12.87 -1.78 21.10
C ASP A 470 -12.42 -2.50 19.83
N LEU A 471 -13.36 -3.21 19.18
CA LEU A 471 -13.14 -3.96 17.94
C LEU A 471 -12.52 -3.12 16.79
N TYR A 472 -12.62 -1.79 16.81
CA TYR A 472 -12.00 -0.94 15.77
C TYR A 472 -10.50 -0.75 15.93
N ASP A 473 -10.02 -0.89 17.16
CA ASP A 473 -8.61 -0.76 17.50
C ASP A 473 -7.91 -2.12 17.56
N LEU A 474 -8.68 -3.21 17.60
CA LEU A 474 -8.15 -4.55 17.60
C LEU A 474 -7.63 -4.99 16.23
N VAL A 475 -6.46 -5.64 16.24
CA VAL A 475 -5.79 -6.21 15.08
C VAL A 475 -5.24 -7.59 15.46
N MET A 476 -5.28 -8.53 14.51
CA MET A 476 -4.59 -9.80 14.66
C MET A 476 -3.22 -9.75 14.02
N VAL A 477 -2.22 -10.22 14.74
CA VAL A 477 -0.84 -10.36 14.25
C VAL A 477 -0.29 -11.75 14.56
N ARG A 478 0.79 -12.12 13.88
CA ARG A 478 1.55 -13.35 14.17
C ARG A 478 2.01 -13.32 15.63
N TRP A 479 1.78 -14.41 16.35
CA TRP A 479 2.34 -14.56 17.70
C TRP A 479 3.85 -14.77 17.62
N ASP A 480 4.29 -15.73 16.81
CA ASP A 480 5.69 -15.92 16.42
C ASP A 480 5.90 -15.51 14.97
N LYS A 481 6.80 -14.54 14.77
CA LYS A 481 7.15 -13.98 13.46
C LYS A 481 7.84 -14.97 12.54
N GLN A 482 8.52 -15.97 13.10
CA GLN A 482 9.27 -16.94 12.30
C GLN A 482 8.36 -17.89 11.54
N HIS A 483 7.12 -18.04 12.00
CA HIS A 483 6.13 -18.92 11.42
C HIS A 483 5.05 -18.11 10.69
N GLU A 484 4.46 -18.69 9.65
CA GLU A 484 3.33 -18.07 8.96
C GLU A 484 2.16 -17.85 9.93
N TRP A 485 1.30 -16.87 9.60
CA TRP A 485 0.10 -16.68 10.39
C TRP A 485 -0.83 -17.88 10.29
N SER A 486 -1.37 -18.28 11.44
CA SER A 486 -2.40 -19.29 11.53
C SER A 486 -3.30 -19.02 12.74
N PRO A 487 -4.51 -19.59 12.81
CA PRO A 487 -5.36 -19.44 13.99
C PRO A 487 -4.71 -19.89 15.31
N TRP A 488 -3.67 -20.73 15.25
CA TRP A 488 -2.86 -21.20 16.39
C TRP A 488 -1.45 -20.56 16.45
N ASN A 489 -1.18 -19.54 15.62
CA ASN A 489 -0.01 -18.66 15.69
C ASN A 489 -0.47 -17.19 15.56
N THR A 490 -1.47 -16.81 16.35
CA THR A 490 -2.09 -15.48 16.27
C THR A 490 -2.21 -14.87 17.65
N ILE A 491 -2.20 -13.55 17.73
CA ILE A 491 -2.56 -12.81 18.93
C ILE A 491 -3.44 -11.61 18.56
N LEU A 492 -4.49 -11.39 19.36
CA LEU A 492 -5.38 -10.23 19.23
C LEU A 492 -4.87 -9.11 20.13
N LEU A 493 -4.51 -7.97 19.54
CA LEU A 493 -3.88 -6.82 20.21
C LEU A 493 -4.52 -5.51 19.72
N THR A 494 -4.32 -4.41 20.45
CA THR A 494 -4.57 -3.09 19.87
C THR A 494 -3.50 -2.76 18.81
N LYS A 495 -3.73 -1.77 17.96
CA LYS A 495 -2.73 -1.36 16.93
C LYS A 495 -1.37 -1.02 17.53
N GLU A 496 -1.36 -0.31 18.64
CA GLU A 496 -0.12 0.09 19.33
C GLU A 496 0.59 -1.09 19.98
N GLU A 497 -0.18 -1.97 20.61
CA GLU A 497 0.33 -3.22 21.17
C GLU A 497 0.90 -4.12 20.08
N ALA A 498 0.24 -4.19 18.92
CA ALA A 498 0.70 -4.94 17.76
C ALA A 498 2.04 -4.36 17.25
N ASP A 499 2.16 -3.04 17.10
CA ASP A 499 3.41 -2.39 16.68
C ASP A 499 4.55 -2.62 17.69
N ALA A 500 4.24 -2.61 18.98
CA ALA A 500 5.20 -2.94 20.03
C ALA A 500 5.62 -4.42 19.96
N HIS A 501 4.65 -5.33 19.84
CA HIS A 501 4.87 -6.77 19.70
C HIS A 501 5.73 -7.08 18.46
N LEU A 502 5.44 -6.42 17.34
CA LEU A 502 6.20 -6.56 16.09
C LEU A 502 7.60 -5.94 16.16
N LYS A 503 8.00 -5.24 17.22
CA LYS A 503 9.40 -4.82 17.44
C LYS A 503 10.19 -5.82 18.31
N LEU A 504 9.51 -6.78 18.95
CA LEU A 504 10.17 -7.75 19.83
C LEU A 504 10.98 -8.78 19.04
N CYS A 505 12.18 -9.08 19.52
CA CYS A 505 13.06 -10.08 18.90
C CYS A 505 12.87 -11.48 19.50
N ASN A 506 12.49 -11.60 20.77
CA ASN A 506 12.30 -12.88 21.43
C ASN A 506 11.14 -12.85 22.43
N ILE A 507 10.08 -13.59 22.11
CA ILE A 507 8.82 -13.65 22.86
C ILE A 507 9.03 -14.27 24.25
N GLN A 508 9.86 -15.32 24.35
CA GLN A 508 10.11 -16.06 25.59
C GLN A 508 10.86 -15.23 26.64
N LYS A 509 11.63 -14.22 26.20
CA LYS A 509 12.35 -13.31 27.10
C LYS A 509 11.54 -12.08 27.49
N THR A 510 10.59 -11.66 26.65
CA THR A 510 9.82 -10.44 26.87
C THR A 510 8.53 -10.67 27.65
N TYR A 511 7.82 -11.76 27.37
CA TYR A 511 6.57 -12.07 28.07
C TYR A 511 6.79 -13.02 29.25
N GLU A 512 5.99 -12.82 30.30
CA GLU A 512 5.98 -13.72 31.45
C GLU A 512 5.48 -15.12 31.08
N ALA A 513 6.04 -16.15 31.70
CA ALA A 513 5.70 -17.55 31.40
C ALA A 513 4.20 -17.86 31.58
N GLN A 514 3.55 -17.23 32.57
CA GLN A 514 2.11 -17.42 32.80
C GLN A 514 1.26 -16.84 31.65
N PHE A 515 1.71 -15.73 31.05
CA PHE A 515 1.05 -15.14 29.90
C PHE A 515 1.23 -16.03 28.66
N ILE A 516 2.44 -16.52 28.40
CA ILE A 516 2.74 -17.44 27.30
C ILE A 516 1.84 -18.69 27.40
N TYR A 517 1.76 -19.30 28.58
CA TYR A 517 0.90 -20.46 28.80
C TYR A 517 -0.58 -20.16 28.50
N ARG A 518 -1.10 -19.00 28.89
CA ARG A 518 -2.47 -18.59 28.55
C ARG A 518 -2.70 -18.47 27.05
N ILE A 519 -1.73 -17.95 26.30
CA ILE A 519 -1.79 -17.83 24.85
C ILE A 519 -1.75 -19.22 24.20
N GLU A 520 -0.86 -20.10 24.65
CA GLU A 520 -0.79 -21.49 24.18
C GLU A 520 -2.11 -22.24 24.38
N GLN A 521 -2.79 -22.05 25.52
CA GLN A 521 -4.11 -22.63 25.76
C GLN A 521 -5.16 -22.14 24.75
N LYS A 522 -5.12 -20.84 24.38
CA LYS A 522 -5.99 -20.30 23.31
C LYS A 522 -5.63 -20.88 21.95
N HIS A 523 -4.34 -21.04 21.65
CA HIS A 523 -3.88 -21.67 20.40
C HIS A 523 -4.29 -23.13 20.29
N ILE A 524 -4.25 -23.89 21.39
CA ILE A 524 -4.74 -25.28 21.43
C ILE A 524 -6.24 -25.33 21.10
N ARG A 525 -7.05 -24.44 21.70
CA ARG A 525 -8.48 -24.33 21.38
C ARG A 525 -8.70 -23.98 19.90
N ALA A 526 -7.92 -23.04 19.37
CA ALA A 526 -7.97 -22.68 17.96
C ALA A 526 -7.63 -23.89 17.07
N LYS A 527 -6.55 -24.61 17.36
CA LYS A 527 -6.08 -25.77 16.59
C LYS A 527 -7.14 -26.88 16.53
N ASN A 528 -7.88 -27.09 17.61
CA ASN A 528 -8.96 -28.08 17.65
C ASN A 528 -10.13 -27.68 16.74
N TYR A 529 -10.56 -26.41 16.79
CA TYR A 529 -11.64 -25.92 15.93
C TYR A 529 -11.24 -25.88 14.44
N PHE A 530 -10.02 -25.41 14.16
CA PHE A 530 -9.47 -25.22 12.81
C PHE A 530 -8.71 -26.44 12.27
N SER A 531 -9.02 -27.64 12.75
CA SER A 531 -8.26 -28.88 12.45
C SER A 531 -8.22 -29.25 10.96
N GLN A 532 -9.14 -28.76 10.13
CA GLN A 532 -9.14 -29.03 8.68
C GLN A 532 -8.22 -28.10 7.88
N ILE A 533 -7.89 -26.91 8.40
CA ILE A 533 -7.06 -25.92 7.69
C ILE A 533 -5.67 -26.45 7.35
N PRO A 534 -4.92 -27.12 8.26
CA PRO A 534 -3.62 -27.71 7.92
C PRO A 534 -3.69 -28.72 6.77
N VAL A 535 -4.75 -29.54 6.76
CA VAL A 535 -4.98 -30.55 5.74
C VAL A 535 -5.18 -29.86 4.38
N MET A 536 -6.04 -28.85 4.32
CA MET A 536 -6.29 -28.07 3.10
C MET A 536 -5.04 -27.31 2.61
N SER A 537 -4.28 -26.72 3.54
CA SER A 537 -3.03 -26.01 3.21
C SER A 537 -2.01 -26.94 2.53
N SER A 538 -1.86 -28.17 3.02
CA SER A 538 -0.93 -29.15 2.44
C SER A 538 -1.24 -29.46 0.96
N PHE A 539 -2.51 -29.49 0.57
CA PHE A 539 -2.91 -29.66 -0.84
C PHE A 539 -2.57 -28.43 -1.69
N LEU A 540 -2.70 -27.21 -1.15
CA LEU A 540 -2.34 -25.98 -1.84
C LEU A 540 -0.83 -25.82 -2.08
N HIS A 541 0.01 -26.30 -1.16
CA HIS A 541 1.45 -26.34 -1.37
C HIS A 541 1.86 -27.40 -2.42
N ARG A 542 1.18 -28.56 -2.43
CA ARG A 542 1.45 -29.64 -3.38
C ARG A 542 1.11 -29.27 -4.83
N SER A 543 -0.02 -28.59 -5.05
CA SER A 543 -0.45 -28.13 -6.38
C SER A 543 0.46 -27.06 -6.97
N ASN A 544 1.01 -26.15 -6.16
CA ASN A 544 1.98 -25.14 -6.63
C ASN A 544 3.30 -25.76 -7.08
N ASN A 545 3.80 -26.78 -6.36
CA ASN A 545 5.04 -27.45 -6.75
C ASN A 545 4.89 -28.21 -8.09
N GLN A 546 3.70 -28.76 -8.37
CA GLN A 546 3.39 -29.37 -9.67
C GLN A 546 3.19 -28.32 -10.79
N ALA A 547 2.56 -27.18 -10.50
CA ALA A 547 2.39 -26.10 -11.47
C ALA A 547 3.73 -25.44 -11.84
N ASN A 548 4.61 -25.19 -10.87
CA ASN A 548 5.95 -24.67 -11.11
C ASN A 548 6.85 -25.68 -11.83
N ALA A 549 6.74 -26.98 -11.55
CA ALA A 549 7.48 -28.01 -12.29
C ALA A 549 7.09 -28.11 -13.77
N ASN A 550 5.86 -27.71 -14.12
CA ASN A 550 5.36 -27.70 -15.49
C ASN A 550 5.62 -26.38 -16.24
N SER A 551 6.05 -25.30 -15.56
CA SER A 551 6.45 -24.04 -16.23
C SER A 551 7.92 -24.00 -16.61
N TYR A 552 8.71 -25.00 -16.18
CA TYR A 552 10.12 -25.19 -16.56
C TYR A 552 10.31 -26.34 -17.57
N LYS A 553 9.23 -26.79 -18.22
CA LYS A 553 9.23 -27.62 -19.42
C LYS A 553 8.53 -26.86 -20.53
#